data_AF-A0A1B6MG62-F1
#
_entry.id   AF-A0A1B6MG62-F1
#
_cell.length_a   1.000
_cell.length_b   1.000
_cell.length_c   1.000
_cell.angle_alpha   90.00
_cell.angle_beta   90.00
_cell.angle_gamma   90.00
#
_symmetry.space_group_name_H-M   'P 1'
#
loop_
_entity.id
_entity.type
_entity.pdbx_description
1 polymer ?
#
loop_
_entity_poly.entity_id
_entity_poly.type
_entity_poly.pdbx_seq_one_letter_code
_entity_poly.pdbx_strand_id
1 'polypeptide(L)'
;MAYEIYSRKDKPLLMLQSVRRMHRLAPKDPSVHACVIQLSLRYREWLAQDRLPPPCREVLAYGMEPITGDRSPETINQQFLDKHTNYLPAVFQGARMMYLLDSSSQATAIKLATDLDPPMSWVTIPTCTAVLNSLRKGEFGDCGDTASEYMIRCHQRFPLALAFNPSPPPSTPSPSPAHWGHSGVLDSQENCLSN
;
A
#
# COMPACT_ATOMS: atom_id res chain seq x y z
N MET A 1 0.27 -6.98 -8.13
CA MET A 1 -0.42 -6.83 -9.44
C MET A 1 0.61 -6.78 -10.58
N ALA A 2 0.25 -7.14 -11.82
CA ALA A 2 1.19 -7.09 -12.97
C ALA A 2 1.77 -5.68 -13.20
N TYR A 3 0.94 -4.64 -13.00
CA TYR A 3 1.38 -3.25 -13.05
C TYR A 3 2.55 -2.95 -12.12
N GLU A 4 2.48 -3.36 -10.84
CA GLU A 4 3.54 -3.10 -9.85
C GLU A 4 4.88 -3.74 -10.24
N ILE A 5 4.84 -4.94 -10.83
CA ILE A 5 6.04 -5.63 -11.32
C ILE A 5 6.67 -4.84 -12.45
N TYR A 6 5.87 -4.38 -13.41
CA TYR A 6 6.37 -3.60 -14.56
C TYR A 6 6.78 -2.18 -14.19
N SER A 7 6.14 -1.58 -13.18
CA SER A 7 6.51 -0.30 -12.61
C SER A 7 7.92 -0.35 -12.01
N ARG A 8 8.21 -1.37 -11.18
CA ARG A 8 9.56 -1.57 -10.61
C ARG A 8 10.63 -1.86 -11.66
N LYS A 9 10.25 -2.47 -12.78
CA LYS A 9 11.15 -2.79 -13.91
C LYS A 9 11.24 -1.67 -14.96
N ASP A 10 10.55 -0.55 -14.74
CA ASP A 10 10.48 0.59 -15.66
C ASP A 10 10.15 0.14 -17.10
N LYS A 11 9.03 -0.55 -17.28
CA LYS A 11 8.55 -1.05 -18.58
C LYS A 11 7.27 -0.31 -19.04
N PRO A 12 7.39 0.88 -19.66
CA PRO A 12 6.25 1.77 -19.93
C PRO A 12 5.09 1.13 -20.69
N LEU A 13 5.38 0.41 -21.78
CA LEU A 13 4.34 -0.20 -22.61
C LEU A 13 3.63 -1.36 -21.91
N LEU A 14 4.34 -2.11 -21.05
CA LEU A 14 3.74 -3.19 -20.25
C LEU A 14 2.91 -2.63 -19.08
N MET A 15 3.34 -1.51 -18.51
CA MET A 15 2.53 -0.75 -17.54
C MET A 15 1.23 -0.28 -18.20
N LEU A 16 1.30 0.37 -19.36
CA LEU A 16 0.12 0.79 -20.12
C LEU A 16 -0.80 -0.39 -20.46
N GLN A 17 -0.25 -1.48 -20.99
CA GLN A 17 -1.03 -2.69 -21.31
C GLN A 17 -1.76 -3.22 -20.07
N SER A 18 -1.09 -3.24 -18.92
CA SER A 18 -1.67 -3.67 -17.65
C SER A 18 -2.81 -2.75 -17.22
N VAL A 19 -2.60 -1.43 -17.24
CA VAL A 19 -3.62 -0.44 -16.89
C VAL A 19 -4.82 -0.54 -17.83
N ARG A 20 -4.61 -0.61 -19.15
CA ARG A 20 -5.71 -0.75 -20.12
C ARG A 20 -6.54 -2.02 -19.88
N ARG A 21 -5.87 -3.15 -19.59
CA ARG A 21 -6.57 -4.40 -19.28
C ARG A 21 -7.40 -4.26 -18.01
N MET A 22 -6.82 -3.72 -16.94
CA MET A 22 -7.52 -3.54 -15.66
C MET A 22 -8.68 -2.55 -15.77
N HIS A 23 -8.46 -1.41 -16.43
CA HIS A 23 -9.48 -0.39 -16.66
C HIS A 23 -10.65 -0.91 -17.49
N ARG A 24 -10.39 -1.76 -18.49
CA ARG A 24 -11.47 -2.41 -19.25
C ARG A 24 -12.32 -3.37 -18.40
N LEU A 25 -11.71 -4.04 -17.43
CA LEU A 25 -12.39 -5.04 -16.60
C LEU A 25 -13.14 -4.42 -15.41
N ALA A 26 -12.52 -3.44 -14.75
CA ALA A 26 -13.04 -2.85 -13.52
C ALA A 26 -12.67 -1.35 -13.43
N PRO A 27 -13.26 -0.47 -14.27
CA PRO A 27 -12.89 0.95 -14.32
C PRO A 27 -13.22 1.72 -13.03
N LYS A 28 -14.11 1.18 -12.18
CA LYS A 28 -14.52 1.79 -10.91
C LYS A 28 -13.76 1.24 -9.70
N ASP A 29 -12.83 0.30 -9.91
CA ASP A 29 -12.06 -0.28 -8.81
C ASP A 29 -11.01 0.73 -8.28
N PRO A 30 -10.93 0.97 -6.96
CA PRO A 30 -9.99 1.92 -6.38
C PRO A 30 -8.50 1.63 -6.68
N SER A 31 -8.13 0.36 -6.82
CA SER A 31 -6.75 -0.02 -7.15
C SER A 31 -6.43 0.28 -8.61
N VAL A 32 -7.42 0.14 -9.49
CA VAL A 32 -7.30 0.54 -10.90
C VAL A 32 -7.13 2.05 -11.02
N HIS A 33 -7.91 2.84 -10.27
CA HIS A 33 -7.72 4.29 -10.16
C HIS A 33 -6.28 4.66 -9.77
N ALA A 34 -5.74 4.03 -8.73
CA ALA A 34 -4.36 4.27 -8.32
C ALA A 34 -3.34 3.96 -9.43
N CYS A 35 -3.52 2.86 -10.18
CA CYS A 35 -2.64 2.52 -11.30
C CYS A 35 -2.72 3.55 -12.44
N VAL A 36 -3.90 4.13 -12.70
CA VAL A 36 -4.07 5.20 -13.70
C VAL A 36 -3.32 6.45 -13.27
N ILE A 37 -3.49 6.90 -12.02
CA ILE A 37 -2.78 8.09 -11.51
C ILE A 37 -1.27 7.89 -11.55
N GLN A 38 -0.79 6.73 -11.06
CA GLN A 38 0.65 6.40 -11.05
C GLN A 38 1.23 6.35 -12.46
N LEU A 39 0.53 5.75 -13.43
CA LEU A 39 0.98 5.74 -14.83
C LEU A 39 1.06 7.15 -15.40
N SER A 40 0.06 7.99 -15.11
CA SER A 40 0.04 9.37 -15.62
C SER A 40 1.13 10.24 -15.01
N LEU A 41 1.42 10.08 -13.72
CA LEU A 41 2.55 10.75 -13.08
C LEU A 41 3.88 10.29 -13.71
N ARG A 42 4.06 8.98 -13.86
CA ARG A 42 5.26 8.40 -14.47
C ARG A 42 5.43 8.84 -15.92
N TYR A 43 4.34 8.97 -16.68
CA TYR A 43 4.36 9.48 -18.04
C TYR A 43 4.87 10.92 -18.11
N ARG A 44 4.41 11.80 -17.22
CA ARG A 44 4.92 13.18 -17.11
C ARG A 44 6.41 13.21 -16.78
N GLU A 45 6.85 12.39 -15.83
CA GLU A 45 8.27 12.31 -15.46
C GLU A 45 9.14 11.85 -16.64
N TRP A 46 8.69 10.82 -17.38
CA TRP A 46 9.40 10.33 -18.54
C TRP A 46 9.49 11.38 -19.66
N LEU A 47 8.44 12.18 -19.86
CA LEU A 47 8.45 13.30 -20.81
C LEU A 47 9.44 14.39 -20.38
N ALA A 48 9.41 14.79 -19.10
CA ALA A 48 10.30 15.82 -18.56
C ALA A 48 11.78 15.42 -18.61
N GLN A 49 12.07 14.12 -18.47
CA GLN A 49 13.42 13.56 -18.50
C GLN A 49 13.85 13.11 -19.91
N ASP A 50 13.01 13.29 -20.93
CA ASP A 50 13.20 12.79 -22.30
C ASP A 50 13.60 11.30 -22.39
N ARG A 51 13.00 10.47 -21.53
CA ARG A 51 13.34 9.03 -21.39
C ARG A 51 12.60 8.11 -22.35
N LEU A 52 11.69 8.66 -23.15
CA LEU A 52 10.85 7.88 -24.06
C LEU A 52 11.26 8.14 -25.51
N PRO A 53 11.66 7.08 -26.24
CA PRO A 53 11.79 7.16 -27.69
C PRO A 53 10.48 7.66 -28.34
N PRO A 54 10.55 8.42 -29.45
CA PRO A 54 9.35 9.01 -30.06
C PRO A 54 8.22 8.01 -30.33
N PRO A 55 8.46 6.79 -30.87
CA PRO A 55 7.39 5.82 -31.08
C PRO A 55 6.73 5.35 -29.77
N CYS A 56 7.51 5.23 -28.68
CA CYS A 56 6.96 4.86 -27.38
C CYS A 56 6.09 5.98 -26.81
N ARG A 57 6.46 7.24 -27.04
CA ARG A 57 5.68 8.42 -26.64
C ARG A 57 4.32 8.44 -27.32
N GLU A 58 4.29 8.22 -28.64
CA GLU A 58 3.05 8.16 -29.42
C GLU A 58 2.12 7.03 -28.95
N VAL A 59 2.66 5.82 -28.77
CA VAL A 59 1.88 4.67 -28.30
C VAL A 59 1.34 4.90 -26.87
N LEU A 60 2.12 5.53 -25.99
CA LEU A 60 1.70 5.87 -24.64
C LEU A 60 0.56 6.89 -24.67
N ALA A 61 0.75 8.00 -25.39
CA ALA A 61 -0.28 9.03 -25.52
C ALA A 61 -1.58 8.46 -26.07
N TYR A 62 -1.51 7.73 -27.19
CA TYR A 62 -2.66 7.10 -27.83
C TYR A 62 -3.34 6.07 -26.93
N GLY A 63 -2.57 5.27 -26.19
CA GLY A 63 -3.11 4.25 -25.31
C GLY A 63 -3.73 4.79 -24.03
N MET A 64 -3.29 5.96 -23.56
CA MET A 64 -3.78 6.60 -22.34
C MET A 64 -5.01 7.49 -22.60
N GLU A 65 -5.10 8.10 -23.77
CA GLU A 65 -6.19 9.03 -24.13
C GLU A 65 -7.60 8.48 -23.81
N PRO A 66 -7.95 7.22 -24.11
CA PRO A 66 -9.29 6.70 -23.80
C PRO A 66 -9.61 6.59 -22.30
N ILE A 67 -8.60 6.68 -21.44
CA ILE A 67 -8.70 6.56 -19.98
C ILE A 67 -8.64 7.95 -19.34
N THR A 68 -7.63 8.74 -19.71
CA THR A 68 -7.35 10.03 -19.07
C THR A 68 -8.04 11.19 -19.80
N GLY A 69 -8.20 11.09 -21.11
CA GLY A 69 -8.49 12.23 -21.97
C GLY A 69 -7.38 13.28 -21.86
N ASP A 70 -7.78 14.54 -21.87
CA ASP A 70 -6.95 15.73 -21.65
C ASP A 70 -6.75 16.08 -20.15
N ARG A 71 -7.38 15.33 -19.25
CA ARG A 71 -7.39 15.65 -17.81
C ARG A 71 -6.04 15.38 -17.16
N SER A 72 -5.67 16.27 -16.26
CA SER A 72 -4.54 16.09 -15.36
C SER A 72 -4.82 14.97 -14.33
N PRO A 73 -3.81 14.25 -13.80
CA PRO A 73 -3.96 13.31 -12.70
C PRO A 73 -4.61 13.94 -11.46
N GLU A 74 -4.33 15.21 -11.18
CA GLU A 74 -4.97 15.98 -10.10
C GLU A 74 -6.47 16.08 -10.34
N THR A 75 -6.87 16.45 -11.56
CA THR A 75 -8.27 16.54 -11.97
C THR A 75 -8.96 15.17 -11.92
N ILE A 76 -8.29 14.12 -12.40
CA ILE A 76 -8.81 12.75 -12.38
C ILE A 76 -9.02 12.30 -10.93
N ASN A 77 -8.08 12.59 -10.03
CA ASN A 77 -8.18 12.22 -8.63
C ASN A 77 -9.30 12.98 -7.89
N GLN A 78 -9.42 14.28 -8.14
CA GLN A 78 -10.51 15.08 -7.59
C GLN A 78 -11.87 14.54 -8.04
N GLN A 79 -12.05 14.30 -9.35
CA GLN A 79 -13.29 13.73 -9.88
C GLN A 79 -13.59 12.33 -9.32
N PHE A 80 -12.57 11.54 -9.00
CA PHE A 80 -12.74 10.24 -8.38
C PHE A 80 -13.25 10.38 -6.94
N LEU A 81 -12.66 11.29 -6.15
CA LEU A 81 -13.10 11.58 -4.78
C LEU A 81 -14.53 12.13 -4.75
N ASP A 82 -14.87 13.07 -5.63
CA ASP A 82 -16.21 13.67 -5.74
C ASP A 82 -17.29 12.63 -6.04
N LYS A 83 -16.94 11.59 -6.80
CA LYS A 83 -17.85 10.48 -7.15
C LYS A 83 -18.00 9.43 -6.05
N HIS A 84 -17.03 9.35 -5.13
CA HIS A 84 -16.93 8.26 -4.17
C HIS A 84 -16.86 8.75 -2.72
N THR A 85 -17.58 9.82 -2.39
CA THR A 85 -17.56 10.47 -1.07
C THR A 85 -17.97 9.57 0.09
N ASN A 86 -18.78 8.52 -0.16
CA ASN A 86 -19.32 7.63 0.87
C ASN A 86 -18.83 6.17 0.75
N TYR A 87 -17.72 5.89 0.07
CA TYR A 87 -17.15 4.54 -0.07
C TYR A 87 -15.68 4.48 0.38
N LEU A 88 -15.42 3.91 1.57
CA LEU A 88 -14.11 3.98 2.23
C LEU A 88 -12.93 3.50 1.35
N PRO A 89 -13.00 2.36 0.64
CA PRO A 89 -11.89 1.92 -0.21
C PRO A 89 -11.52 2.93 -1.30
N ALA A 90 -12.50 3.63 -1.87
CA ALA A 90 -12.25 4.66 -2.87
C ALA A 90 -11.74 5.96 -2.23
N VAL A 91 -12.37 6.45 -1.16
CA VAL A 91 -11.89 7.66 -0.46
C VAL A 91 -10.44 7.47 -0.03
N PHE A 92 -10.13 6.33 0.57
CA PHE A 92 -8.78 5.97 0.97
C PHE A 92 -7.79 6.00 -0.20
N GLN A 93 -8.12 5.39 -1.35
CA GLN A 93 -7.21 5.45 -2.49
C GLN A 93 -7.11 6.82 -3.12
N GLY A 94 -8.20 7.58 -3.20
CA GLY A 94 -8.15 8.96 -3.69
C GLY A 94 -7.29 9.84 -2.79
N ALA A 95 -7.36 9.65 -1.47
CA ALA A 95 -6.51 10.34 -0.51
C ALA A 95 -5.03 9.96 -0.67
N ARG A 96 -4.71 8.67 -0.86
CA ARG A 96 -3.32 8.25 -1.15
C ARG A 96 -2.78 8.88 -2.43
N MET A 97 -3.60 8.90 -3.48
CA MET A 97 -3.22 9.52 -4.74
C MET A 97 -3.12 11.04 -4.64
N MET A 98 -3.90 11.69 -3.76
CA MET A 98 -3.81 13.11 -3.47
C MET A 98 -2.42 13.45 -2.90
N TYR A 99 -1.98 12.73 -1.87
CA TYR A 99 -0.65 12.92 -1.29
C TYR A 99 0.48 12.58 -2.27
N LEU A 100 0.31 11.53 -3.09
CA LEU A 100 1.28 11.16 -4.11
C LEU A 100 1.49 12.27 -5.16
N LEU A 101 0.41 12.96 -5.54
CA LEU A 101 0.45 14.04 -6.53
C LEU A 101 0.96 15.36 -5.95
N ASP A 102 0.64 15.64 -4.70
CA ASP A 102 1.05 16.84 -3.98
C ASP A 102 1.31 16.52 -2.51
N SER A 103 2.59 16.52 -2.11
CA SER A 103 2.98 16.25 -0.72
C SER A 103 2.47 17.30 0.26
N SER A 104 2.18 18.54 -0.19
CA SER A 104 1.63 19.58 0.69
C SER A 104 0.19 19.30 1.14
N SER A 105 -0.51 18.40 0.44
CA SER A 105 -1.88 17.97 0.75
C SER A 105 -1.97 16.95 1.90
N GLN A 106 -0.85 16.59 2.53
CA GLN A 106 -0.73 15.51 3.52
C GLN A 106 -1.83 15.53 4.59
N ALA A 107 -2.04 16.67 5.25
CA ALA A 107 -3.02 16.80 6.33
C ALA A 107 -4.45 16.50 5.83
N THR A 108 -4.80 17.01 4.65
CA THR A 108 -6.10 16.75 4.01
C THR A 108 -6.24 15.29 3.62
N ALA A 109 -5.20 14.69 3.04
CA ALA A 109 -5.19 13.30 2.63
C ALA A 109 -5.35 12.35 3.84
N ILE A 110 -4.62 12.59 4.93
CA ILE A 110 -4.73 11.82 6.17
C ILE A 110 -6.14 11.96 6.77
N LYS A 111 -6.69 13.18 6.80
CA LYS A 111 -8.06 13.41 7.27
C LYS A 111 -9.05 12.58 6.45
N LEU A 112 -9.00 12.65 5.12
CA LEU A 112 -9.90 11.89 4.24
C LEU A 112 -9.75 10.37 4.42
N ALA A 113 -8.51 9.86 4.52
CA ALA A 113 -8.24 8.44 4.65
C ALA A 113 -8.70 7.85 5.99
N THR A 114 -8.74 8.68 7.04
CA THR A 114 -9.02 8.25 8.41
C THR A 114 -10.38 8.68 8.93
N ASP A 115 -11.15 9.44 8.15
CA ASP A 115 -12.51 9.81 8.50
C ASP A 115 -13.42 8.56 8.42
N LEU A 116 -14.11 8.28 9.52
CA LEU A 116 -15.05 7.16 9.64
C LEU A 116 -16.48 7.65 9.91
N ASP A 117 -16.66 8.97 9.96
CA ASP A 117 -17.93 9.65 10.20
C ASP A 117 -18.57 10.03 8.84
N PRO A 118 -19.81 10.57 8.82
CA PRO A 118 -20.93 10.21 7.92
C PRO A 118 -21.18 8.71 7.59
N PRO A 119 -22.36 8.30 7.06
CA PRO A 119 -22.65 6.91 6.72
C PRO A 119 -21.75 6.43 5.57
N MET A 120 -20.55 5.98 5.93
CA MET A 120 -19.55 5.42 5.05
C MET A 120 -19.85 3.95 4.77
N SER A 121 -19.94 3.59 3.50
CA SER A 121 -20.07 2.21 3.06
C SER A 121 -18.71 1.50 3.08
N TRP A 122 -18.73 0.18 3.29
CA TRP A 122 -17.55 -0.69 3.26
C TRP A 122 -16.48 -0.39 4.32
N VAL A 123 -16.91 0.14 5.47
CA VAL A 123 -16.12 0.15 6.71
C VAL A 123 -16.10 -1.29 7.26
N THR A 124 -15.09 -2.05 6.85
CA THR A 124 -14.88 -3.44 7.26
C THR A 124 -13.50 -3.60 7.89
N ILE A 125 -13.29 -4.66 8.66
CA ILE A 125 -11.97 -4.95 9.28
C ILE A 125 -10.85 -4.96 8.22
N PRO A 126 -10.98 -5.62 7.05
CA PRO A 126 -9.96 -5.57 6.01
C PRO A 126 -9.66 -4.15 5.50
N THR A 127 -10.68 -3.33 5.24
CA THR A 127 -10.49 -1.96 4.75
C THR A 127 -9.76 -1.10 5.80
N CYS A 128 -10.23 -1.12 7.05
CA CYS A 128 -9.60 -0.38 8.15
C CYS A 128 -8.17 -0.87 8.43
N THR A 129 -7.92 -2.18 8.30
CA THR A 129 -6.57 -2.74 8.44
C THR A 129 -5.65 -2.24 7.32
N ALA A 130 -6.15 -2.12 6.09
CA ALA A 130 -5.40 -1.56 4.97
C ALA A 130 -5.04 -0.08 5.20
N VAL A 131 -5.98 0.73 5.70
CA VAL A 131 -5.72 2.13 6.07
C VAL A 131 -4.66 2.22 7.16
N LEU A 132 -4.80 1.46 8.25
CA LEU A 132 -3.84 1.45 9.35
C LEU A 132 -2.44 1.03 8.90
N ASN A 133 -2.34 -0.01 8.07
CA ASN A 133 -1.06 -0.47 7.52
C ASN A 133 -0.43 0.57 6.60
N SER A 134 -1.23 1.32 5.85
CA SER A 134 -0.75 2.40 4.97
C SER A 134 -0.14 3.54 5.77
N LEU A 135 -0.80 3.97 6.86
CA LEU A 135 -0.26 4.96 7.81
C LEU A 135 1.07 4.47 8.39
N ARG A 136 1.11 3.24 8.93
CA ARG A 136 2.32 2.66 9.54
C ARG A 136 3.50 2.48 8.56
N LYS A 137 3.22 2.28 7.28
CA LYS A 137 4.24 2.16 6.22
C LYS A 137 4.77 3.52 5.74
N GLY A 138 4.22 4.63 6.24
CA GLY A 138 4.60 5.97 5.80
C GLY A 138 4.13 6.30 4.38
N GLU A 139 3.06 5.68 3.89
CA GLU A 139 2.53 5.98 2.55
C GLU A 139 1.94 7.39 2.45
N PHE A 140 1.71 8.05 3.58
CA PHE A 140 1.34 9.46 3.71
C PHE A 140 2.47 10.31 4.30
N GLY A 141 3.72 9.83 4.31
CA GLY A 141 4.82 10.49 5.03
C GLY A 141 4.74 10.31 6.54
N ASP A 142 5.34 11.25 7.30
CA ASP A 142 5.25 11.25 8.76
C ASP A 142 3.84 11.63 9.21
N CYS A 143 3.16 10.68 9.86
CA CYS A 143 1.78 10.83 10.33
C CYS A 143 1.68 10.93 11.86
N GLY A 144 2.80 11.08 12.59
CA GLY A 144 2.83 11.21 14.04
C GLY A 144 1.95 10.16 14.75
N ASP A 145 1.05 10.64 15.60
CA ASP A 145 0.14 9.78 16.37
C ASP A 145 -1.12 9.34 15.61
N THR A 146 -1.33 9.78 14.36
CA THR A 146 -2.57 9.50 13.62
C THR A 146 -2.80 8.00 13.42
N ALA A 147 -1.75 7.20 13.25
CA ALA A 147 -1.89 5.74 13.15
C ALA A 147 -2.45 5.13 14.45
N SER A 148 -2.00 5.64 15.61
CA SER A 148 -2.47 5.21 16.93
C SER A 148 -3.91 5.67 17.20
N GLU A 149 -4.24 6.92 16.87
CA GLU A 149 -5.59 7.45 16.99
C GLU A 149 -6.59 6.70 16.10
N TYR A 150 -6.20 6.42 14.85
CA TYR A 150 -7.02 5.64 13.93
C TYR A 150 -7.21 4.20 14.41
N MET A 151 -6.17 3.58 14.98
CA MET A 151 -6.26 2.25 15.60
C MET A 151 -7.27 2.23 16.75
N ILE A 152 -7.23 3.22 17.65
CA ILE A 152 -8.19 3.35 18.77
C ILE A 152 -9.62 3.48 18.25
N ARG A 153 -9.86 4.33 17.24
CA ARG A 153 -11.17 4.47 16.59
C ARG A 153 -11.65 3.16 15.96
N CYS A 154 -10.76 2.44 15.28
CA CYS A 154 -11.08 1.13 14.70
C CYS A 154 -11.39 0.08 15.78
N HIS A 155 -10.69 0.12 16.92
CA HIS A 155 -10.95 -0.78 18.05
C HIS A 155 -12.33 -0.54 18.67
N GLN A 156 -12.74 0.72 18.83
CA GLN A 156 -14.09 1.06 19.30
C GLN A 156 -15.18 0.49 18.37
N ARG A 157 -14.93 0.50 17.05
CA ARG A 157 -15.88 -0.04 16.06
C ARG A 157 -15.82 -1.56 15.93
N PHE A 158 -14.65 -2.16 16.13
CA PHE A 158 -14.42 -3.61 16.02
C PHE A 158 -13.66 -4.13 17.25
N PRO A 159 -14.31 -4.25 18.43
CA PRO A 159 -13.62 -4.58 19.69
C PRO A 159 -12.90 -5.93 19.69
N LEU A 160 -13.42 -6.88 18.91
CA LEU A 160 -12.88 -8.24 18.81
C LEU A 160 -11.77 -8.40 17.74
N ALA A 161 -11.51 -7.37 16.94
CA ALA A 161 -10.53 -7.45 15.87
C ALA A 161 -9.11 -7.27 16.43
N LEU A 162 -8.32 -8.35 16.40
CA LEU A 162 -6.91 -8.35 16.86
C LEU A 162 -6.04 -7.30 16.16
N ALA A 163 -6.35 -6.96 14.91
CA ALA A 163 -5.62 -5.95 14.13
C ALA A 163 -5.64 -4.54 14.75
N PHE A 164 -6.61 -4.26 15.63
CA PHE A 164 -6.79 -2.96 16.29
C PHE A 164 -6.59 -3.03 17.81
N ASN A 165 -6.12 -4.17 18.34
CA ASN A 165 -5.89 -4.29 19.77
C ASN A 165 -4.77 -3.33 20.20
N PRO A 166 -4.99 -2.42 21.17
CA PRO A 166 -3.98 -1.49 21.66
C PRO A 166 -2.85 -2.16 22.47
N SER A 167 -2.99 -3.46 22.80
CA SER A 167 -1.96 -4.22 23.52
C SER A 167 -0.75 -4.51 22.61
N PRO A 168 0.50 -4.37 23.09
CA PRO A 168 1.67 -4.77 22.32
C PRO A 168 1.61 -6.29 22.01
N PRO A 169 2.14 -6.74 20.85
CA PRO A 169 2.28 -8.17 20.60
C PRO A 169 3.06 -8.81 21.75
N PRO A 170 2.70 -10.03 22.18
CA PRO A 170 3.43 -10.70 23.25
C PRO A 170 4.90 -10.76 22.88
N SER A 171 5.75 -10.15 23.71
CA SER A 171 7.19 -10.29 23.64
C SER A 171 7.50 -11.77 23.84
N THR A 172 7.76 -12.49 22.75
CA THR A 172 8.38 -13.81 22.83
C THR A 172 9.69 -13.64 23.58
N PRO A 173 9.87 -14.17 24.79
CA PRO A 173 11.17 -14.12 25.44
C PRO A 173 12.13 -14.92 24.55
N SER A 174 13.18 -14.23 24.08
CA SER A 174 14.30 -14.88 23.41
C SER A 174 14.82 -15.99 24.34
N PRO A 175 15.02 -17.23 23.87
CA PRO A 175 15.54 -18.28 24.74
C PRO A 175 16.98 -17.93 25.11
N SER A 176 17.18 -17.52 26.37
CA SER A 176 18.51 -17.37 26.96
C SER A 176 19.28 -18.70 26.81
N PRO A 177 20.58 -18.67 26.47
CA PRO A 177 21.34 -19.89 26.23
C PRO A 177 21.49 -20.67 27.53
N ALA A 178 20.99 -21.92 27.52
CA ALA A 178 21.16 -22.84 28.64
C ALA A 178 22.64 -23.18 28.82
N HIS A 179 23.15 -22.85 30.00
CA HIS A 179 24.47 -23.19 30.49
C HIS A 179 24.56 -24.71 30.71
N TRP A 180 25.30 -25.42 29.86
CA TRP A 180 25.59 -26.85 30.06
C TRP A 180 26.59 -27.02 31.21
N GLY A 181 26.06 -27.38 32.38
CA GLY A 181 26.87 -27.86 33.50
C GLY A 181 27.33 -29.30 33.25
N HIS A 182 28.62 -29.51 33.07
CA HIS A 182 29.25 -30.83 33.14
C HIS A 182 29.39 -31.26 34.60
N SER A 183 28.85 -32.43 34.94
CA SER A 183 29.34 -33.28 36.04
C SER A 183 28.78 -34.69 35.90
N GLY A 184 29.65 -35.69 36.03
CA GLY A 184 29.24 -37.07 36.27
C GLY A 184 29.98 -38.12 35.45
N VAL A 185 31.23 -38.38 35.82
CA VAL A 185 32.03 -39.57 35.46
C VAL A 185 31.47 -40.82 36.14
N LEU A 186 31.57 -41.98 35.46
CA LEU A 186 31.94 -43.34 35.94
C LEU A 186 31.61 -44.33 34.80
N ASP A 187 32.54 -44.67 33.92
CA ASP A 187 33.65 -45.63 34.04
C ASP A 187 33.20 -47.11 34.07
N SER A 188 33.66 -47.87 33.08
CA SER A 188 34.12 -49.28 33.12
C SER A 188 33.82 -50.01 31.81
N GLN A 189 34.85 -50.27 30.99
CA GLN A 189 35.48 -51.59 30.89
C GLN A 189 36.39 -51.69 29.66
N GLU A 190 37.59 -52.16 29.96
CA GLU A 190 38.67 -52.60 29.09
C GLU A 190 38.20 -53.57 27.99
N ASN A 191 38.77 -53.46 26.79
CA ASN A 191 39.50 -54.60 26.24
C ASN A 191 40.55 -54.18 25.20
N CYS A 192 41.74 -54.73 25.36
CA CYS A 192 42.93 -54.51 24.55
C CYS A 192 43.02 -55.48 23.36
N LEU A 193 43.80 -55.08 22.33
CA LEU A 193 44.55 -55.92 21.36
C LEU A 193 43.70 -56.66 20.28
N SER A 194 44.03 -56.77 18.99
CA SER A 194 45.27 -56.64 18.21
C SER A 194 44.95 -56.44 16.71
N ASN A 195 45.94 -55.88 15.99
CA ASN A 195 46.20 -55.88 14.53
C ASN A 195 45.14 -55.37 13.55
#